data_AF-A0A2S4KUP2-F1
#
_entry.id   AF-A0A2S4KUP2-F1
#
_cell.length_a   1.000
_cell.length_b   1.000
_cell.length_c   1.000
_cell.angle_alpha   90.00
_cell.angle_beta   90.00
_cell.angle_gamma   90.00
#
_symmetry.space_group_name_H-M   'P 1'
#
loop_
_entity.id
_entity.type
_entity.pdbx_description
1 polymer ?
#
loop_
_entity_poly.entity_id
_entity_poly.type
_entity_poly.pdbx_seq_one_letter_code
_entity_poly.pdbx_strand_id
1 'polypeptide(L)'
;GVPLALLLPAAAAVFYLLGLRVHAHQSLLVLRGLGVQTTESPKTYFAGAATRFIPTAKIQDIFVNEAFRGLEVRYYLVVVVEGEDDVVVVFPGLLPRRRIVETVWRGARECLYEGRVEEKGQAV
;
A
#
# COMPACT_ATOMS: atom_id res chain seq x y z
N GLY A 1 -41.96 19.89 -18.71
CA GLY A 1 -41.33 19.33 -17.49
C GLY A 1 -40.31 18.31 -17.93
N VAL A 2 -39.11 18.31 -17.36
CA VAL A 2 -38.07 17.32 -17.69
C VAL A 2 -38.62 15.93 -17.31
N PRO A 3 -38.55 14.93 -18.20
CA PRO A 3 -39.12 13.61 -17.91
C PRO A 3 -38.40 12.96 -16.73
N LEU A 4 -39.18 12.42 -15.79
CA LEU A 4 -38.68 11.75 -14.57
C LEU A 4 -37.66 10.63 -14.90
N ALA A 5 -37.83 9.97 -16.05
CA ALA A 5 -36.94 8.95 -16.59
C ALA A 5 -35.51 9.45 -16.89
N LEU A 6 -35.30 10.75 -17.12
CA LEU A 6 -33.96 11.34 -17.29
C LEU A 6 -33.36 11.83 -15.96
N LEU A 7 -34.23 12.24 -15.03
CA LEU A 7 -33.85 12.77 -13.73
C LEU A 7 -33.25 11.70 -12.81
N LEU A 8 -33.82 10.50 -12.81
CA LEU A 8 -33.34 9.37 -12.00
C LEU A 8 -31.91 8.90 -12.38
N PRO A 9 -31.58 8.60 -13.65
CA PRO A 9 -30.21 8.20 -14.01
C PRO A 9 -29.21 9.34 -13.85
N ALA A 10 -29.62 10.60 -14.09
CA ALA A 10 -28.75 11.75 -13.84
C ALA A 10 -28.43 11.91 -12.35
N ALA A 11 -29.44 11.78 -11.47
CA ALA A 11 -29.24 11.82 -10.02
C ALA A 11 -28.35 10.67 -9.55
N ALA A 12 -28.57 9.44 -10.05
CA ALA A 12 -27.72 8.29 -9.73
C ALA A 12 -26.27 8.49 -10.20
N ALA A 13 -26.06 9.05 -11.39
CA ALA A 13 -24.73 9.36 -11.92
C ALA A 13 -24.02 10.44 -11.08
N VAL A 14 -24.74 11.50 -10.70
CA VAL A 14 -24.20 12.55 -9.82
C VAL A 14 -23.84 11.98 -8.45
N PHE A 15 -24.72 11.14 -7.86
CA PHE A 15 -24.45 10.50 -6.58
C PHE A 15 -23.26 9.53 -6.64
N TYR A 16 -23.13 8.79 -7.74
CA TYR A 16 -21.96 7.93 -8.01
C TYR A 16 -20.67 8.76 -8.13
N LEU A 17 -20.69 9.85 -8.90
CA LEU A 17 -19.55 10.75 -9.07
C LEU A 17 -19.14 11.42 -7.75
N LEU A 18 -20.11 11.84 -6.91
CA LEU A 18 -19.84 12.34 -5.56
C LEU A 18 -19.29 11.24 -4.63
N GLY A 19 -19.67 9.98 -4.83
CA GLY A 19 -19.18 8.83 -4.08
C GLY A 19 -17.75 8.39 -4.42
N LEU A 20 -17.20 8.87 -5.54
CA LEU A 20 -15.82 8.57 -5.94
C LEU A 20 -14.84 9.33 -5.03
N ARG A 21 -13.93 8.58 -4.41
CA ARG A 21 -12.93 9.13 -3.51
C ARG A 21 -11.73 9.59 -4.32
N VAL A 22 -11.59 10.91 -4.48
CA VAL A 22 -10.48 11.52 -5.24
C VAL A 22 -9.14 11.35 -4.53
N HIS A 23 -9.14 11.20 -3.19
CA HIS A 23 -7.92 11.09 -2.39
C HIS A 23 -7.68 9.64 -1.93
N ALA A 24 -6.68 9.00 -2.52
CA ALA A 24 -6.12 7.75 -2.03
C ALA A 24 -5.00 8.05 -1.03
N HIS A 25 -5.16 7.60 0.20
CA HIS A 25 -4.14 7.58 1.24
C HIS A 25 -3.65 6.14 1.45
N GLN A 26 -2.34 5.95 1.34
CA GLN A 26 -1.70 4.66 1.56
C GLN A 26 -0.49 4.89 2.45
N SER A 27 -0.35 4.08 3.50
CA SER A 27 0.72 4.24 4.48
C SER A 27 1.34 2.91 4.85
N LEU A 28 2.66 2.95 5.06
CA LEU A 28 3.47 1.86 5.57
C LEU A 28 3.91 2.23 7.00
N LEU A 29 3.51 1.44 7.97
CA LEU A 29 4.00 1.53 9.34
C LEU A 29 4.95 0.36 9.58
N VAL A 30 6.15 0.66 10.06
CA VAL A 30 7.16 -0.36 10.38
C VAL A 30 7.38 -0.34 11.88
N LEU A 31 7.14 -1.48 12.53
CA LEU A 31 7.29 -1.68 13.96
C LEU A 31 8.49 -2.60 14.18
N ARG A 32 9.56 -2.03 14.77
CA ARG A 32 10.82 -2.75 15.03
C ARG A 32 10.56 -4.03 15.84
N GLY A 33 11.11 -5.14 15.37
CA GLY A 33 10.94 -6.45 16.02
C GLY A 33 9.54 -7.06 15.93
N LEU A 34 8.52 -6.33 15.46
CA LEU A 34 7.14 -6.81 15.40
C LEU A 34 6.70 -7.12 13.97
N GLY A 35 6.83 -6.16 13.05
CA GLY A 35 6.41 -6.35 11.68
C GLY A 35 6.09 -5.07 10.94
N VAL A 36 5.39 -5.23 9.83
CA VAL A 36 4.98 -4.17 8.93
C VAL A 36 3.46 -4.14 8.84
N GLN A 37 2.88 -2.95 8.96
CA GLN A 37 1.46 -2.73 8.73
C GLN A 37 1.27 -1.87 7.48
N THR A 38 0.54 -2.39 6.50
CA THR A 38 0.10 -1.66 5.32
C THR A 38 -1.35 -1.23 5.51
N THR A 39 -1.63 0.05 5.31
CA THR A 39 -2.98 0.61 5.34
C THR A 39 -3.32 1.17 3.97
N GLU A 40 -4.42 0.71 3.38
CA GLU A 40 -4.92 1.17 2.10
C GLU A 40 -6.31 1.81 2.25
N SER A 41 -6.45 3.07 1.82
CA SER A 41 -7.76 3.68 1.62
C SER A 41 -8.36 3.22 0.28
N PRO A 42 -9.64 2.82 0.23
CA PRO A 42 -10.25 2.34 -0.99
C PRO A 42 -10.68 3.50 -1.91
N LYS A 43 -10.87 3.18 -3.19
CA LYS A 43 -11.23 4.12 -4.27
C LYS A 43 -12.63 4.73 -4.15
N THR A 44 -13.46 4.20 -3.25
CA THR A 44 -14.84 4.64 -3.04
C THR A 44 -15.07 4.82 -1.55
N TYR A 45 -15.76 5.90 -1.14
CA TYR A 45 -16.05 6.18 0.27
C TYR A 45 -16.89 5.08 0.96
N PHE A 46 -17.60 4.26 0.18
CA PHE A 46 -18.44 3.15 0.66
C PHE A 46 -17.65 1.87 1.01
N ALA A 47 -16.36 1.80 0.69
CA ALA A 47 -15.52 0.67 1.04
C ALA A 47 -14.68 0.98 2.30
N GLY A 48 -14.41 -0.06 3.11
CA GLY A 48 -13.55 0.05 4.30
C GLY A 48 -12.07 0.09 3.93
N ALA A 49 -11.27 0.79 4.74
CA ALA A 49 -9.82 0.77 4.59
C ALA A 49 -9.27 -0.63 4.89
N ALA A 50 -8.45 -1.16 3.99
CA ALA A 50 -7.80 -2.45 4.18
C ALA A 50 -6.51 -2.25 4.99
N THR A 51 -6.47 -2.77 6.20
CA THR A 51 -5.26 -2.80 7.04
C THR A 51 -4.77 -4.23 7.13
N ARG A 52 -3.54 -4.49 6.67
CA ARG A 52 -2.88 -5.79 6.77
C ARG A 52 -1.62 -5.66 7.60
N PHE A 53 -1.47 -6.54 8.59
CA PHE A 53 -0.26 -6.66 9.38
C PHE A 53 0.52 -7.90 8.96
N ILE A 54 1.83 -7.74 8.76
CA ILE A 54 2.76 -8.78 8.33
C ILE A 54 3.85 -8.89 9.40
N PRO A 55 3.90 -9.98 10.19
CA PRO A 55 4.91 -10.16 11.22
C PRO A 55 6.33 -10.21 10.64
N THR A 56 7.33 -9.65 11.33
CA THR A 56 8.73 -9.64 10.87
C THR A 56 9.26 -11.04 10.55
N ALA A 57 8.86 -12.04 11.34
CA ALA A 57 9.27 -13.44 11.15
C ALA A 57 8.86 -14.02 9.79
N LYS A 58 7.78 -13.48 9.17
CA LYS A 58 7.32 -13.90 7.84
C LYS A 58 7.89 -13.03 6.72
N ILE A 59 8.57 -11.94 7.02
CA ILE A 59 9.12 -11.05 6.00
C ILE A 59 10.46 -11.60 5.54
N GLN A 60 10.53 -12.08 4.31
CA GLN A 60 11.79 -12.48 3.71
C GLN A 60 12.63 -11.26 3.39
N ASP A 61 12.09 -10.35 2.57
CA ASP A 61 12.73 -9.09 2.23
C ASP A 61 11.73 -8.05 1.68
N ILE A 62 12.19 -6.80 1.58
CA ILE A 62 11.47 -5.70 0.95
C ILE A 62 12.24 -5.22 -0.27
N PHE A 63 11.57 -5.17 -1.43
CA PHE A 63 12.17 -4.75 -2.69
C PHE A 63 11.52 -3.50 -3.25
N VAL A 64 12.33 -2.69 -3.92
CA VAL A 64 11.85 -1.67 -4.85
C VAL A 64 11.82 -2.30 -6.23
N ASN A 65 10.63 -2.42 -6.81
CA ASN A 65 10.48 -2.93 -8.17
C ASN A 65 10.06 -1.82 -9.14
N GLU A 66 10.35 -2.01 -10.42
CA GLU A 66 9.94 -1.12 -11.50
C GLU A 66 8.98 -1.86 -12.46
N ALA A 67 7.93 -1.16 -12.88
CA ALA A 67 7.00 -1.68 -13.89
C ALA A 67 6.51 -0.57 -14.81
N PHE A 68 6.14 -0.97 -16.02
CA PHE A 68 5.50 -0.10 -16.98
C PHE A 68 4.01 0.00 -16.70
N ARG A 69 3.51 1.22 -16.51
CA ARG A 69 2.07 1.51 -16.48
C ARG A 69 1.73 2.33 -17.72
N GLY A 70 1.25 1.65 -18.76
CA GLY A 70 1.10 2.25 -20.08
C GLY A 70 2.47 2.51 -20.70
N LEU A 71 2.87 3.79 -20.76
CA LEU A 71 4.17 4.24 -21.28
C LEU A 71 5.05 4.90 -20.21
N GLU A 72 4.61 4.91 -18.94
CA GLU A 72 5.35 5.50 -17.83
C GLU A 72 6.01 4.40 -16.99
N VAL A 73 7.30 4.56 -16.66
CA VAL A 73 8.00 3.71 -15.70
C VAL A 73 7.64 4.15 -14.28
N ARG A 74 7.09 3.23 -13.50
CA ARG A 74 6.72 3.47 -12.10
C ARG A 74 7.47 2.54 -11.17
N TYR A 75 7.88 3.11 -10.05
CA TYR A 75 8.54 2.38 -8.97
C TYR A 75 7.53 2.07 -7.88
N TYR A 76 7.54 0.84 -7.38
CA TYR A 76 6.66 0.39 -6.33
C TYR A 76 7.42 -0.47 -5.32
N LEU A 77 7.02 -0.35 -4.07
CA LEU A 77 7.60 -1.10 -2.96
C LEU A 77 6.80 -2.39 -2.77
N VAL A 78 7.49 -3.52 -2.74
CA VAL A 78 6.91 -4.85 -2.50
C VAL A 78 7.53 -5.50 -1.29
N VAL A 79 6.72 -6.23 -0.53
CA VAL A 79 7.16 -7.06 0.60
C VAL A 79 6.95 -8.52 0.20
N VAL A 80 8.01 -9.31 0.29
CA VAL A 80 7.95 -10.76 0.08
C VAL A 80 7.69 -11.42 1.42
N VAL A 81 6.59 -12.18 1.46
CA VAL A 81 6.12 -12.85 2.67
C VAL A 81 6.29 -14.35 2.50
N GLU A 82 6.89 -15.00 3.49
CA GLU A 82 7.04 -16.45 3.52
C GLU A 82 5.68 -17.13 3.68
N GLY A 83 5.40 -18.09 2.80
CA GLY A 83 4.16 -18.86 2.80
C GLY A 83 3.00 -18.19 2.05
N GLU A 84 3.23 -17.08 1.35
CA GLU A 84 2.29 -16.49 0.40
C GLU A 84 2.85 -16.58 -1.02
N ASP A 85 2.04 -17.05 -1.97
CA ASP A 85 2.44 -17.11 -3.39
C ASP A 85 2.48 -15.70 -4.03
N ASP A 86 1.73 -14.75 -3.46
CA ASP A 86 1.63 -13.38 -3.93
C ASP A 86 2.51 -12.42 -3.12
N VAL A 87 3.12 -11.45 -3.82
CA VAL A 87 3.86 -10.35 -3.18
C VAL A 87 2.92 -9.24 -2.74
N VAL A 88 3.19 -8.63 -1.59
CA VAL A 88 2.38 -7.54 -1.07
C VAL A 88 2.90 -6.20 -1.59
N VAL A 89 2.10 -5.51 -2.40
CA VAL A 89 2.40 -4.14 -2.85
C VAL A 89 2.00 -3.14 -1.78
N VAL A 90 2.94 -2.31 -1.32
CA VAL A 90 2.73 -1.38 -0.21
C VAL A 90 1.86 -0.17 -0.60
N PHE A 91 2.07 0.36 -1.81
CA PHE A 91 1.38 1.55 -2.31
C PHE A 91 0.69 1.28 -3.68
N PRO A 92 -0.32 0.41 -3.74
CA PRO A 92 -0.88 -0.05 -5.03
C PRO A 92 -1.59 1.05 -5.83
N GLY A 93 -2.01 2.14 -5.19
CA GLY A 93 -2.76 3.22 -5.80
C GLY A 93 -1.96 4.51 -5.96
N LEU A 94 -1.21 4.90 -4.92
CA LEU A 94 -0.47 6.16 -4.89
C LEU A 94 0.72 6.15 -5.84
N LEU A 95 1.39 5.00 -5.99
CA LEU A 95 2.58 4.80 -6.83
C LEU A 95 3.52 6.02 -6.81
N PRO A 96 4.06 6.38 -5.63
CA PRO A 96 4.85 7.59 -5.47
C PRO A 96 6.15 7.56 -6.29
N ARG A 97 6.75 8.73 -6.52
CA ARG A 97 7.99 8.85 -7.30
C ARG A 97 9.13 8.05 -6.65
N ARG A 98 10.06 7.58 -7.48
CA ARG A 98 11.25 6.79 -7.10
C ARG A 98 11.94 7.28 -5.81
N ARG A 99 12.24 8.58 -5.72
CA ARG A 99 12.93 9.17 -4.56
C ARG A 99 12.20 8.89 -3.23
N ILE A 100 10.87 8.97 -3.22
CA ILE A 100 10.05 8.72 -2.02
C ILE A 100 10.08 7.23 -1.71
N VAL A 101 9.88 6.37 -2.71
CA VAL A 101 9.92 4.91 -2.55
C VAL A 101 11.26 4.45 -1.97
N GLU A 102 12.38 4.98 -2.49
CA GLU A 102 13.72 4.68 -1.99
C GLU A 102 13.93 5.15 -0.55
N THR A 103 13.46 6.35 -0.20
CA THR A 103 13.55 6.85 1.18
C THR A 103 12.76 5.96 2.15
N VAL A 104 11.53 5.60 1.79
CA VAL A 104 10.69 4.70 2.61
C VAL A 104 11.31 3.31 2.70
N TRP A 105 11.85 2.78 1.60
CA TRP A 105 12.56 1.50 1.59
C TRP A 105 13.76 1.49 2.55
N ARG A 106 14.60 2.55 2.50
CA ARG A 106 15.75 2.66 3.41
C ARG A 106 15.33 2.66 4.87
N GLY A 107 14.35 3.49 5.23
CA GLY A 107 13.85 3.56 6.62
C GLY A 107 13.16 2.27 7.07
N ALA A 108 12.41 1.61 6.18
CA ALA A 108 11.78 0.33 6.48
C ALA A 108 12.83 -0.76 6.71
N ARG A 109 13.88 -0.79 5.87
CA ARG A 109 14.96 -1.76 5.96
C ARG A 109 15.79 -1.54 7.23
N GLU A 110 16.13 -0.30 7.54
CA GLU A 110 16.81 0.05 8.80
C GLU A 110 16.01 -0.48 10.01
N CYS A 111 14.72 -0.15 10.11
CA CYS A 111 13.87 -0.60 11.22
C CYS A 111 13.67 -2.12 11.30
N LEU A 112 13.63 -2.85 10.18
CA LEU A 112 13.41 -4.30 10.18
C LEU A 112 14.68 -5.12 10.43
N TYR A 113 15.83 -4.61 9.98
CA TYR A 113 17.08 -5.35 10.04
C TYR A 113 17.97 -4.95 11.23
N GLU A 114 17.82 -3.76 11.81
CA GLU A 114 18.50 -3.39 13.06
C GLU A 114 18.19 -4.38 14.19
N GLY A 115 16.92 -4.79 14.36
CA GLY A 115 16.52 -5.75 15.39
C GLY A 115 17.10 -7.17 15.21
N ARG A 116 17.43 -7.59 13.98
CA ARG A 116 18.07 -8.90 13.73
C ARG A 116 19.54 -8.93 14.14
N VAL A 117 20.20 -7.76 14.15
CA VAL A 117 21.61 -7.66 14.57
C VAL A 117 21.69 -7.80 16.09
N GLU A 118 20.73 -7.25 16.83
CA GLU A 118 20.64 -7.38 18.29
C GLU A 118 20.38 -8.84 18.72
N GLU A 119 19.42 -9.53 18.10
CA GLU A 119 19.14 -10.95 18.41
C GLU A 119 20.37 -11.86 18.17
N LYS A 120 21.13 -11.62 17.10
CA LYS A 120 22.36 -12.38 16.83
C LYS A 120 23.49 -12.07 17.81
N GLY A 121 23.55 -10.86 18.37
CA GLY A 121 24.55 -10.46 19.35
C GLY A 121 24.30 -11.05 20.76
N GLN A 122 23.07 -11.46 21.04
CA GLN A 122 22.68 -12.02 22.34
C GLN A 122 22.73 -13.56 22.39
N ALA A 123 22.94 -14.21 21.24
CA ALA A 123 23.11 -15.65 21.10
C ALA A 123 24.58 -16.11 21.08
N VAL A 124 25.52 -15.27 21.55
CA VAL A 124 26.96 -15.57 21.63
C VAL A 124 27.43 -15.57 23.08
#